data_AF-A0A8T5M005-F1
#
_entry.id   AF-A0A8T5M005-F1
#
_cell.length_a   1.000
_cell.length_b   1.000
_cell.length_c   1.000
_cell.angle_alpha   90.00
_cell.angle_beta   90.00
_cell.angle_gamma   90.00
#
_symmetry.space_group_name_H-M   'P 1'
#
loop_
_entity.id
_entity.type
_entity.pdbx_description
1 polymer ?
#
loop_
_entity_poly.entity_id
_entity_poly.type
_entity_poly.pdbx_seq_one_letter_code
_entity_poly.pdbx_strand_id
1 'polypeptide(L)'
;MKIIITVPHAGILLPKDSAQYAMRKKEMYRHIDFGTEKIFADLGFPALVFSANRFFVDPNRKRRDWNSDQGVIINKAWDNTLVYQKSRPKKSLKQDSNPIMTHFTGNCKK
;
A
#
# COMPACT_ATOMS: atom_id res chain seq x y z
N MET A 1 -1.78 28.02 8.41
CA MET A 1 -1.17 26.66 8.38
C MET A 1 -1.73 25.92 7.18
N LYS A 2 -0.90 25.33 6.30
CA LYS A 2 -1.40 24.53 5.16
C LYS A 2 -1.62 23.09 5.64
N ILE A 3 -2.84 22.60 5.53
CA ILE A 3 -3.21 21.22 5.90
C ILE A 3 -3.23 20.39 4.61
N ILE A 4 -2.56 19.23 4.62
CA ILE A 4 -2.58 18.25 3.53
C ILE A 4 -3.19 16.97 4.08
N ILE A 5 -4.16 16.41 3.38
CA ILE A 5 -4.78 15.15 3.73
C ILE A 5 -4.10 14.03 2.95
N THR A 6 -3.80 12.90 3.60
CA THR A 6 -3.28 11.71 2.92
C THR A 6 -4.34 10.63 2.89
N VAL A 7 -4.60 10.05 1.72
CA VAL A 7 -5.54 8.93 1.54
C VAL A 7 -4.74 7.70 1.08
N PRO A 8 -4.27 6.86 2.03
CA PRO A 8 -3.34 5.77 1.74
C PRO A 8 -3.97 4.58 1.01
N HIS A 9 -5.31 4.45 1.05
CA HIS A 9 -6.00 3.22 0.65
C HIS A 9 -7.04 3.42 -0.46
N ALA A 10 -7.06 4.56 -1.16
CA ALA A 10 -7.99 4.78 -2.29
C ALA A 10 -7.48 4.20 -3.63
N GLY A 11 -6.21 3.79 -3.70
CA GLY A 11 -5.58 3.31 -4.93
C GLY A 11 -6.19 2.02 -5.48
N ILE A 12 -6.37 1.97 -6.80
CA ILE A 12 -6.92 0.81 -7.53
C ILE A 12 -5.85 0.11 -8.38
N LEU A 13 -4.69 0.72 -8.57
CA LEU A 13 -3.69 0.20 -9.50
C LEU A 13 -3.00 -1.03 -8.90
N LEU A 14 -3.12 -2.15 -9.60
CA LEU A 14 -2.35 -3.37 -9.35
C LEU A 14 -1.30 -3.54 -10.46
N PRO A 15 -0.11 -4.06 -10.15
CA PRO A 15 0.88 -4.41 -11.18
C PRO A 15 0.30 -5.36 -12.23
N LYS A 16 0.83 -5.31 -13.46
CA LYS A 16 0.36 -6.14 -14.58
C LYS A 16 0.50 -7.65 -14.30
N ASP A 17 1.51 -8.05 -13.52
CA ASP A 17 1.73 -9.45 -13.11
C ASP A 17 0.80 -9.89 -11.97
N SER A 18 -0.50 -9.90 -12.25
CA SER A 18 -1.54 -10.30 -11.30
C SER A 18 -1.56 -11.80 -10.99
N ALA A 19 -0.77 -12.62 -11.69
CA ALA A 19 -0.69 -14.07 -11.49
C ALA A 19 -0.22 -14.48 -10.08
N GLN A 20 0.37 -13.57 -9.32
CA GLN A 20 0.79 -13.83 -7.93
C GLN A 20 -0.37 -13.79 -6.92
N TYR A 21 -1.52 -13.20 -7.28
CA TYR A 21 -2.63 -13.03 -6.35
C TYR A 21 -3.56 -14.24 -6.37
N ALA A 22 -3.91 -14.73 -5.17
CA ALA A 22 -4.97 -15.70 -4.97
C ALA A 22 -6.34 -15.02 -4.89
N MET A 23 -6.38 -13.84 -4.28
CA MET A 23 -7.59 -13.02 -4.17
C MET A 23 -7.92 -12.36 -5.51
N ARG A 24 -9.21 -12.32 -5.87
CA ARG A 24 -9.69 -11.67 -7.10
C ARG A 24 -9.70 -10.15 -6.92
N LYS A 25 -9.48 -9.40 -8.00
CA LYS A 25 -9.51 -7.93 -7.98
C LYS A 25 -10.80 -7.36 -7.36
N LYS A 26 -11.96 -7.96 -7.66
CA LYS A 26 -13.26 -7.53 -7.11
C LYS A 26 -13.30 -7.64 -5.58
N GLU A 27 -12.65 -8.65 -5.02
CA GLU A 27 -12.58 -8.85 -3.56
C GLU A 27 -11.63 -7.81 -2.95
N MET A 28 -10.47 -7.57 -3.58
CA MET A 28 -9.54 -6.53 -3.16
C MET A 28 -10.19 -5.13 -3.12
N TYR A 29 -11.03 -4.81 -4.09
CA TYR A 29 -11.72 -3.52 -4.17
C TYR A 29 -12.81 -3.33 -3.10
N ARG A 30 -13.16 -4.36 -2.32
CA ARG A 30 -14.02 -4.19 -1.14
C ARG A 30 -13.29 -3.58 0.05
N HIS A 31 -11.96 -3.52 0.01
CA HIS A 31 -11.12 -3.07 1.13
C HIS A 31 -10.32 -1.79 0.80
N ILE A 32 -10.75 -1.04 -0.20
CA ILE A 32 -10.18 0.27 -0.55
C ILE A 32 -11.11 1.39 -0.08
N ASP A 33 -10.50 2.53 0.27
CA ASP A 33 -11.20 3.72 0.75
C ASP A 33 -11.55 4.66 -0.43
N PHE A 34 -12.02 4.06 -1.54
CA PHE A 34 -12.28 4.78 -2.79
C PHE A 34 -13.29 5.92 -2.61
N GLY A 35 -12.96 7.11 -3.12
CA GLY A 35 -13.80 8.30 -3.03
C GLY A 35 -13.61 9.12 -1.75
N THR A 36 -12.80 8.65 -0.80
CA THR A 36 -12.48 9.40 0.43
C THR A 36 -11.78 10.73 0.11
N GLU A 37 -10.95 10.77 -0.93
CA GLU A 37 -10.29 11.97 -1.41
C GLU A 37 -11.28 13.06 -1.84
N LYS A 38 -12.47 12.69 -2.31
CA LYS A 38 -13.50 13.63 -2.74
C LYS A 38 -14.10 14.37 -1.55
N ILE A 39 -14.30 13.69 -0.42
CA ILE A 39 -14.82 14.30 0.82
C ILE A 39 -13.92 15.48 1.23
N PHE A 40 -12.60 15.31 1.15
CA PHE A 40 -11.66 16.35 1.52
C PHE A 40 -11.50 17.43 0.45
N ALA A 41 -11.59 17.06 -0.83
CA ALA A 41 -11.60 18.03 -1.93
C ALA A 41 -12.81 18.97 -1.84
N ASP A 42 -14.00 18.44 -1.53
CA ASP A 42 -15.24 19.22 -1.36
C ASP A 42 -15.15 20.20 -0.17
N LEU A 43 -14.33 19.88 0.83
CA LEU A 43 -14.02 20.75 1.97
C LEU A 43 -12.87 21.74 1.70
N GLY A 44 -12.33 21.78 0.47
CA GLY A 44 -11.26 22.68 0.08
C GLY A 44 -9.86 22.26 0.54
N PHE A 45 -9.67 21.01 0.97
CA PHE A 45 -8.37 20.50 1.38
C PHE A 45 -7.64 19.78 0.23
N PRO A 46 -6.34 20.06 0.01
CA PRO A 46 -5.55 19.25 -0.91
C PRO A 46 -5.37 17.83 -0.36
N ALA A 47 -5.61 16.82 -1.20
CA ALA A 47 -5.45 15.42 -0.87
C ALA A 47 -4.31 14.78 -1.66
N LEU A 48 -3.40 14.09 -0.97
CA LEU A 48 -2.39 13.21 -1.53
C LEU A 48 -2.93 11.77 -1.52
N VAL A 49 -3.13 11.21 -2.70
CA VAL A 49 -3.72 9.88 -2.87
C VAL A 49 -2.66 8.88 -3.28
N PHE A 50 -2.59 7.75 -2.58
CA PHE A 50 -1.76 6.64 -3.01
C PHE A 50 -2.45 5.86 -4.14
N SER A 51 -1.87 5.85 -5.34
CA SER A 51 -2.53 5.29 -6.52
C SER A 51 -2.52 3.75 -6.57
N ALA A 52 -1.55 3.10 -5.94
CA ALA A 52 -1.45 1.66 -5.92
C ALA A 52 -2.42 1.05 -4.90
N ASN A 53 -2.93 -0.13 -5.22
CA ASN A 53 -3.82 -0.87 -4.33
C ASN A 53 -3.05 -1.35 -3.09
N ARG A 54 -3.65 -1.22 -1.91
CA ARG A 54 -3.03 -1.59 -0.63
C ARG A 54 -2.62 -3.07 -0.52
N PHE A 55 -3.22 -3.96 -1.33
CA PHE A 55 -2.83 -5.37 -1.40
C PHE A 55 -1.51 -5.60 -2.13
N PHE A 56 -1.07 -4.65 -2.96
CA PHE A 56 0.28 -4.65 -3.51
C PHE A 56 1.30 -4.19 -2.45
N VAL A 57 1.02 -3.06 -1.80
CA VAL A 57 1.78 -2.55 -0.66
C VAL A 57 0.89 -1.61 0.15
N ASP A 58 0.84 -1.79 1.47
CA ASP A 58 0.07 -0.92 2.36
C ASP A 58 0.96 0.25 2.82
N PRO A 59 0.76 1.48 2.32
CA PRO A 59 1.59 2.63 2.66
C PRO A 59 1.32 3.16 4.08
N ASN A 60 0.26 2.67 4.75
CA ASN A 60 -0.08 3.03 6.12
C ASN A 60 0.47 2.03 7.14
N ARG A 61 1.47 1.23 6.75
CA ARG A 61 2.16 0.28 7.62
C ARG A 61 3.63 0.62 7.73
N LYS A 62 4.23 0.24 8.86
CA LYS A 62 5.68 0.40 9.06
C LYS A 62 6.40 -0.47 8.04
N ARG A 63 7.46 0.05 7.43
CA ARG A 63 8.30 -0.69 6.48
C ARG A 63 8.77 -2.06 6.99
N ARG A 64 8.89 -2.25 8.31
CA ARG A 64 9.35 -3.49 8.95
C ARG A 64 8.21 -4.44 9.37
N ASP A 65 6.96 -4.10 9.07
CA ASP A 65 5.78 -4.87 9.43
C ASP A 65 5.54 -6.03 8.44
N TRP A 66 6.48 -6.98 8.39
CA TRP A 66 6.48 -8.09 7.42
C TRP A 66 5.84 -9.38 7.97
N ASN A 67 5.75 -9.52 9.29
CA ASN A 67 5.41 -10.78 9.97
C ASN A 67 3.92 -10.91 10.32
N SER A 68 3.10 -9.91 9.99
CA SER A 68 1.66 -9.96 10.22
C SER A 68 0.90 -10.37 8.96
N ASP A 69 -0.25 -11.00 9.15
CA ASP A 69 -1.20 -11.28 8.08
C ASP A 69 -1.63 -10.00 7.33
N GLN A 70 -1.62 -8.85 8.00
CA GLN A 70 -2.06 -7.54 7.48
C GLN A 70 -0.98 -6.45 7.59
N GLY A 71 0.26 -6.78 7.22
CA GLY A 71 1.42 -5.90 7.36
C GLY A 71 1.62 -4.95 6.18
N VAL A 72 2.85 -4.45 6.00
CA VAL A 72 3.24 -3.67 4.80
C VAL A 72 2.95 -4.42 3.50
N ILE A 73 2.97 -5.75 3.59
CA ILE A 73 2.38 -6.64 2.60
C ILE A 73 1.32 -7.46 3.31
N ILE A 74 0.12 -7.42 2.76
CA ILE A 74 -1.05 -8.15 3.28
C ILE A 74 -1.01 -9.58 2.73
N ASN A 75 -0.77 -10.56 3.60
CA ASN A 75 -0.78 -11.97 3.23
C ASN A 75 -2.19 -12.59 3.35
N LYS A 76 -2.97 -12.11 4.32
CA LYS A 76 -4.39 -12.45 4.47
C LYS A 76 -5.23 -11.20 4.66
N ALA A 77 -6.37 -11.15 4.00
CA ALA A 77 -7.36 -10.11 4.24
C ALA A 77 -8.08 -10.33 5.58
N TRP A 78 -8.94 -9.37 5.94
CA TRP A 78 -9.67 -9.36 7.22
C TRP A 78 -10.68 -10.50 7.38
N ASP A 79 -11.09 -11.11 6.27
CA ASP A 79 -11.94 -12.30 6.22
C ASP A 79 -11.14 -13.62 6.22
N ASN A 80 -9.82 -13.55 6.50
CA ASN A 80 -8.85 -14.65 6.42
C ASN A 80 -8.56 -15.18 5.00
N THR A 81 -9.07 -14.54 3.94
CA THR A 81 -8.77 -14.93 2.56
C THR A 81 -7.30 -14.66 2.24
N LEU A 82 -6.61 -15.64 1.65
CA LEU A 82 -5.23 -15.48 1.19
C LEU A 82 -5.14 -14.50 0.03
N VAL A 83 -4.21 -13.56 0.13
CA VAL A 83 -4.00 -12.53 -0.91
C VAL A 83 -3.12 -13.07 -2.03
N TYR A 84 -2.11 -13.88 -1.71
CA TYR A 84 -1.11 -14.41 -2.64
C TYR A 84 -1.21 -15.93 -2.78
N GLN A 85 -0.96 -16.46 -3.99
CA GLN A 85 -1.03 -17.91 -4.27
C GLN A 85 0.06 -18.72 -3.56
N LYS A 86 1.26 -18.16 -3.48
CA LYS A 86 2.37 -18.71 -2.69
C LYS A 86 2.55 -17.81 -1.48
N SER A 87 2.57 -18.42 -0.30
CA SER A 87 3.09 -17.72 0.88
C SER A 87 4.49 -17.22 0.54
N ARG A 88 4.80 -15.96 0.90
CA ARG A 88 6.14 -15.44 0.70
C ARG A 88 7.13 -16.38 1.38
N PRO A 89 8.29 -16.67 0.74
CA PRO A 89 9.32 -17.41 1.45
C PRO A 89 9.63 -16.65 2.74
N LYS A 90 9.51 -17.33 3.88
CA LYS A 90 9.98 -16.87 5.20
C LYS A 90 11.51 -16.80 5.19
N LYS A 91 12.13 -16.12 4.22
CA LYS A 91 13.50 -15.67 4.40
C LYS A 91 13.42 -14.79 5.63
N SER A 92 13.97 -15.29 6.74
CA SER A 92 14.21 -14.49 7.92
C SER A 92 14.91 -13.24 7.41
N LEU A 93 14.19 -12.13 7.35
CA LEU A 93 14.80 -10.84 7.11
C LEU A 93 15.61 -10.61 8.38
N LYS A 94 16.85 -11.10 8.37
CA LYS A 94 17.84 -10.71 9.36
C LYS A 94 17.76 -9.20 9.38
N GLN A 95 17.55 -8.72 10.59
CA GLN A 95 17.23 -7.36 10.94
C GLN A 95 18.42 -6.49 10.56
N ASP A 96 18.54 -6.14 9.27
CA ASP A 96 19.62 -5.27 8.84
C ASP A 96 19.34 -3.90 9.44
N SER A 97 20.10 -3.60 10.49
CA SER A 97 20.06 -2.41 11.32
C SER A 97 20.55 -1.15 10.60
N ASN A 98 20.70 -1.17 9.28
CA ASN A 98 21.24 -0.02 8.54
C ASN A 98 20.10 0.92 8.08
N PRO A 99 20.09 2.19 8.54
CA PRO A 99 19.20 3.19 7.98
C PRO A 99 19.68 3.49 6.56
N ILE A 100 18.90 3.08 5.56
CA ILE A 100 19.08 3.58 4.19
C ILE A 100 18.64 5.04 4.21
N MET A 101 19.59 5.97 4.35
CA MET A 101 19.40 7.36 3.98
C MET A 101 19.13 7.40 2.47
N THR A 102 17.87 7.52 2.08
CA THR A 102 17.50 7.88 0.71
C THR A 102 17.89 9.35 0.50
N HIS A 103 19.08 9.56 -0.06
CA HIS A 103 19.37 10.77 -0.82
C HIS A 103 18.37 10.85 -1.98
N PHE A 104 17.40 11.76 -1.88
CA PHE A 104 16.67 12.25 -3.05
C PHE A 104 17.64 13.12 -3.85
N THR A 105 18.40 12.55 -4.79
CA THR A 105 18.98 13.35 -5.87
C THR A 105 17.91 13.50 -6.94
N GLY A 106 17.14 14.59 -6.83
CA GLY A 106 16.24 15.02 -7.88
C GLY A 106 17.03 15.38 -9.13
N ASN A 107 16.83 14.62 -10.21
CA ASN A 107 17.14 15.09 -11.55
C ASN A 107 15.87 15.71 -12.13
N CYS A 108 15.63 16.97 -11.77
CA CYS A 108 14.77 17.85 -12.55
C CYS A 108 15.58 18.29 -13.78
N LYS A 109 15.27 17.73 -14.96
CA LYS A 109 15.71 18.33 -16.21
C LYS A 109 14.72 19.46 -16.54
N LYS A 110 15.28 20.65 -16.79
CA LYS A 110 14.61 21.84 -17.31
C LYS A 110 14.13 21.61 -18.74
#